data_AF-A0A0E0R5U7-F1
#
_entry.id   AF-A0A0E0R5U7-F1
#
_cell.length_a   1.000
_cell.length_b   1.000
_cell.length_c   1.000
_cell.angle_alpha   90.00
_cell.angle_beta   90.00
_cell.angle_gamma   90.00
#
_symmetry.space_group_name_H-M   'P 1'
#
loop_
_entity.id
_entity.type
_entity.pdbx_description
1 polymer ?
#
loop_
_entity_poly.entity_id
_entity_poly.type
_entity_poly.pdbx_seq_one_letter_code
_entity_poly.pdbx_strand_id
1 'polypeptide(L)'
;MCFTYVFICSGYLPPEYIEKNVLSNKLDIFSLGVVMLNIITGPRGRSRSAEMSSQEFTDLVLGNWTIRLQATWNGSSLEAYRQQVKTCTEIALKCVEIDRHKRPNILDIVNKINETETMTGKPWPRVPVRERPPREANLIQRRVYHP
;
A
#
# COMPACT_ATOMS: atom_id res chain seq x y z
N MET A 1 -14.03 -23.08 14.47
CA MET A 1 -12.60 -22.78 14.20
C MET A 1 -12.40 -21.57 13.25
N CYS A 2 -13.32 -20.61 13.17
CA CYS A 2 -13.17 -19.42 12.31
C CYS A 2 -12.60 -18.19 13.04
N PHE A 3 -12.74 -18.13 14.37
CA PHE A 3 -12.34 -16.98 15.19
C PHE A 3 -10.81 -16.75 15.24
N THR A 4 -9.99 -17.78 15.06
CA THR A 4 -8.52 -17.66 15.10
C THR A 4 -7.91 -17.04 13.83
N TYR A 5 -8.57 -17.12 12.66
CA TYR A 5 -8.06 -16.51 11.42
C TYR A 5 -8.41 -15.02 11.29
N VAL A 6 -9.50 -14.56 11.91
CA VAL A 6 -9.95 -13.16 11.85
C VAL A 6 -8.97 -12.21 12.56
N PHE A 7 -8.18 -12.71 13.51
CA PHE A 7 -7.24 -11.88 14.28
C PHE A 7 -6.06 -11.34 13.43
N ILE A 8 -5.71 -12.03 12.34
CA ILE A 8 -4.51 -11.69 11.53
C ILE A 8 -4.76 -10.46 10.62
N CYS A 9 -5.99 -10.25 10.15
CA CYS A 9 -6.31 -9.17 9.20
C CYS A 9 -7.08 -7.99 9.80
N SER A 10 -7.35 -7.97 11.11
CA SER A 10 -8.15 -6.90 11.75
C SER A 10 -7.60 -5.49 11.45
N GLY A 11 -6.27 -5.35 11.41
CA GLY A 11 -5.57 -4.13 11.04
C GLY A 11 -5.63 -3.74 9.56
N TYR A 12 -6.33 -4.49 8.70
CA TYR A 12 -6.55 -4.20 7.28
C TYR A 12 -8.04 -4.15 6.92
N LEU A 13 -8.93 -4.56 7.83
CA LEU A 13 -10.37 -4.52 7.59
C LEU A 13 -10.94 -3.10 7.82
N PRO A 14 -11.91 -2.68 7.00
CA PRO A 14 -12.58 -1.40 7.16
C PRO A 14 -13.66 -1.47 8.26
N PRO A 15 -14.00 -0.34 8.90
CA PRO A 15 -14.94 -0.30 10.02
C PRO A 15 -16.33 -0.83 9.65
N GLU A 16 -16.84 -0.53 8.45
CA GLU A 16 -18.16 -1.00 8.04
C GLU A 16 -18.26 -2.53 7.88
N TYR A 17 -17.13 -3.20 7.60
CA TYR A 17 -17.10 -4.65 7.56
C TYR A 17 -17.09 -5.21 8.98
N ILE A 18 -16.27 -4.65 9.86
CA ILE A 18 -16.14 -5.09 11.26
C ILE A 18 -17.47 -4.90 12.01
N GLU A 19 -18.12 -3.76 11.83
CA GLU A 19 -19.31 -3.39 12.59
C GLU A 19 -20.61 -3.93 11.99
N LYS A 20 -20.70 -3.98 10.65
CA LYS A 20 -21.97 -4.21 9.95
C LYS A 20 -21.90 -5.34 8.92
N ASN A 21 -20.77 -6.03 8.80
CA ASN A 21 -20.54 -7.08 7.80
C ASN A 21 -20.83 -6.63 6.35
N VAL A 22 -20.60 -5.35 6.04
CA VAL A 22 -20.84 -4.80 4.70
C VAL A 22 -19.68 -5.20 3.78
N LEU A 23 -19.98 -6.06 2.80
CA LEU A 23 -19.03 -6.46 1.77
C LEU A 23 -19.15 -5.56 0.54
N SER A 24 -18.01 -5.07 0.04
CA SER A 24 -17.94 -4.41 -1.26
C SER A 24 -16.50 -4.32 -1.76
N ASN A 25 -16.31 -3.92 -3.02
CA ASN A 25 -14.99 -3.61 -3.58
C ASN A 25 -14.22 -2.53 -2.78
N LYS A 26 -14.92 -1.71 -1.97
CA LYS A 26 -14.28 -0.70 -1.10
C LYS A 26 -13.51 -1.29 0.08
N LEU A 27 -13.71 -2.58 0.38
CA LEU A 27 -12.93 -3.32 1.39
C LEU A 27 -11.48 -3.48 0.94
N ASP A 28 -11.27 -3.87 -0.32
CA ASP A 28 -9.94 -4.03 -0.90
C ASP A 28 -9.23 -2.67 -1.03
N ILE A 29 -9.98 -1.61 -1.38
CA ILE A 29 -9.44 -0.24 -1.42
C ILE A 29 -8.93 0.21 -0.05
N PHE A 30 -9.69 -0.09 1.01
CA PHE A 30 -9.25 0.24 2.37
C PHE A 30 -7.99 -0.53 2.75
N SER A 31 -7.97 -1.84 2.49
CA SER A 31 -6.81 -2.71 2.76
C SER A 31 -5.56 -2.21 2.00
N LEU A 32 -5.72 -1.83 0.73
CA LEU A 32 -4.69 -1.22 -0.09
C LEU A 32 -4.16 0.07 0.55
N GLY A 33 -5.05 0.95 1.02
CA GLY A 33 -4.68 2.19 1.72
C GLY A 33 -3.78 1.93 2.94
N VAL A 34 -4.13 0.93 3.76
CA VAL A 34 -3.30 0.52 4.91
C VAL A 34 -1.92 0.04 4.47
N VAL A 35 -1.85 -0.79 3.44
CA VAL A 35 -0.57 -1.27 2.88
C VAL A 35 0.26 -0.10 2.36
N MET A 36 -0.34 0.84 1.64
CA MET A 36 0.35 2.04 1.15
C MET A 36 0.91 2.89 2.31
N LEU A 37 0.13 3.13 3.36
CA LEU A 37 0.62 3.85 4.56
C LEU A 37 1.82 3.13 5.18
N ASN A 38 1.78 1.81 5.27
CA ASN A 38 2.88 1.00 5.80
C ASN A 38 4.13 1.05 4.91
N ILE A 39 3.99 1.09 3.58
CA ILE A 39 5.11 1.25 2.66
C ILE A 39 5.74 2.64 2.81
N ILE A 40 4.91 3.69 2.87
CA ILE A 40 5.37 5.09 2.89
C ILE A 40 6.06 5.42 4.22
N THR A 41 5.58 4.88 5.34
CA THR A 41 5.97 5.34 6.68
C THR A 41 6.49 4.25 7.63
N GLY A 42 6.38 2.98 7.23
CA GLY A 42 6.69 1.82 8.07
C GLY A 42 5.49 1.33 8.91
N PRO A 43 5.72 0.38 9.83
CA PRO A 43 4.66 -0.37 10.53
C PRO A 43 3.67 0.46 11.35
N ARG A 44 4.00 1.71 11.68
CA ARG A 44 3.16 2.64 12.47
C ARG A 44 2.45 3.68 11.60
N GLY A 45 2.39 3.48 10.29
CA GLY A 45 1.79 4.44 9.37
C GLY A 45 0.33 4.71 9.63
N ARG A 46 -0.45 3.63 9.70
CA ARG A 46 -1.89 3.71 9.93
C ARG A 46 -2.25 4.37 11.28
N SER A 47 -1.54 4.02 12.36
CA SER A 47 -1.84 4.59 13.67
C SER A 47 -1.54 6.10 13.68
N ARG A 48 -0.38 6.50 13.16
CA ARG A 48 0.00 7.91 13.07
C ARG A 48 -0.96 8.72 12.20
N SER A 49 -1.43 8.17 11.06
CA SER A 49 -2.39 8.87 10.21
C SER A 49 -3.76 9.05 10.87
N ALA A 50 -4.11 8.24 11.86
CA ALA A 50 -5.37 8.37 12.61
C ALA A 50 -5.25 9.31 13.81
N GLU A 51 -4.04 9.56 14.31
CA GLU A 51 -3.76 10.38 15.50
C GLU A 51 -3.58 11.88 15.20
N MET A 52 -3.42 12.26 13.93
CA MET A 52 -3.17 13.64 13.50
C MET A 52 -3.97 13.99 12.24
N SER A 53 -4.02 15.28 11.89
CA SER A 53 -4.68 15.70 10.66
C SER A 53 -3.96 15.18 9.41
N SER A 54 -4.71 15.06 8.30
CA SER A 54 -4.14 14.69 7.00
C SER A 54 -2.98 15.58 6.56
N GLN A 55 -3.04 16.88 6.91
CA GLN A 55 -1.98 17.84 6.59
C GLN A 55 -0.73 17.58 7.42
N GLU A 56 -0.86 17.48 8.75
CA GLU A 56 0.27 17.17 9.65
C GLU A 56 0.93 15.83 9.30
N PHE A 57 0.13 14.82 8.99
CA PHE A 57 0.65 13.53 8.55
C PHE A 57 1.43 13.66 7.24
N THR A 58 0.89 14.39 6.26
CA THR A 58 1.56 14.61 4.98
C THR A 58 2.88 15.35 5.15
N ASP A 59 2.92 16.41 5.97
CA ASP A 59 4.13 17.19 6.22
C ASP A 59 5.21 16.36 6.92
N LEU A 60 4.80 15.54 7.90
CA LEU A 60 5.67 14.59 8.58
C LEU A 60 6.27 13.55 7.62
N VAL A 61 5.46 12.97 6.74
CA VAL A 61 5.92 12.02 5.73
C VAL A 61 6.91 12.69 4.80
N LEU A 62 6.57 13.87 4.27
CA LEU A 62 7.43 14.61 3.35
C LEU A 62 8.74 15.03 3.98
N GLY A 63 8.75 15.46 5.25
CA GLY A 63 9.97 15.76 5.98
C GLY A 63 10.90 14.54 6.08
N ASN A 64 10.36 13.39 6.48
CA ASN A 64 11.14 12.15 6.58
C ASN A 64 11.71 11.70 5.22
N TRP A 65 10.91 11.79 4.16
CA TRP A 65 11.36 11.42 2.81
C TRP A 65 12.35 12.42 2.23
N THR A 66 12.22 13.73 2.47
CA THR A 66 13.20 14.72 2.03
C THR A 66 14.58 14.44 2.64
N ILE A 67 14.66 14.13 3.93
CA ILE A 67 15.93 13.77 4.58
C ILE A 67 16.53 12.51 3.93
N ARG A 68 15.73 11.45 3.72
CA ARG A 68 16.18 10.20 3.10
C ARG A 68 16.64 10.38 1.65
N LEU A 69 15.89 11.15 0.87
CA LEU A 69 16.19 11.42 -0.53
C LEU A 69 17.45 12.28 -0.66
N GLN A 70 17.63 13.31 0.16
CA GLN A 70 18.85 14.14 0.17
C GLN A 70 20.10 13.33 0.52
N ALA A 71 19.98 12.33 1.39
CA ALA A 71 21.09 11.44 1.74
C ALA A 71 21.47 10.46 0.60
N THR A 72 20.55 10.20 -0.33
CA THR A 72 20.71 9.17 -1.38
C THR A 72 20.94 9.77 -2.77
N TRP A 73 20.32 10.90 -3.06
CA TRP A 73 20.31 11.56 -4.36
C TRP A 73 20.66 13.04 -4.25
N ASN A 74 21.68 13.42 -4.99
CA ASN A 74 22.15 14.78 -5.22
C ASN A 74 21.81 15.18 -6.66
N GLY A 75 20.56 15.62 -6.90
CA GLY A 75 20.18 16.05 -8.25
C GLY A 75 18.76 16.57 -8.43
N SER A 76 18.46 16.98 -9.66
CA SER A 76 17.20 17.59 -10.12
C SER A 76 15.95 16.70 -9.93
N SER A 77 16.12 15.42 -9.59
CA SER A 77 15.02 14.48 -9.34
C SER A 77 14.39 14.57 -7.94
N LEU A 78 14.99 15.31 -6.99
CA LEU A 78 14.52 15.36 -5.61
C LEU A 78 13.07 15.83 -5.50
N GLU A 79 12.70 16.88 -6.24
CA GLU A 79 11.36 17.45 -6.20
C GLU A 79 10.32 16.50 -6.82
N ALA A 80 10.68 15.82 -7.93
CA ALA A 80 9.81 14.83 -8.54
C ALA A 80 9.50 13.66 -7.59
N TYR A 81 10.51 13.14 -6.89
CA TYR A 81 10.30 12.09 -5.88
C TYR A 81 9.51 12.60 -4.67
N ARG A 82 9.76 13.83 -4.22
CA ARG A 82 8.98 14.45 -3.14
C ARG A 82 7.51 14.56 -3.53
N GLN A 83 7.22 14.95 -4.78
CA GLN A 83 5.86 15.03 -5.30
C GLN A 83 5.21 13.65 -5.45
N GLN A 84 5.95 12.62 -5.90
CA GLN A 84 5.47 11.22 -5.90
C GLN A 84 5.07 10.76 -4.50
N VAL A 85 5.93 10.99 -3.49
CA VAL A 85 5.63 10.64 -2.09
C VAL A 85 4.38 11.37 -1.60
N LYS A 86 4.24 12.67 -1.89
CA LYS A 86 3.06 13.45 -1.54
C LYS A 86 1.79 12.83 -2.13
N THR A 87 1.80 12.57 -3.43
CA THR A 87 0.65 12.00 -4.14
C THR A 87 0.28 10.61 -3.61
N CYS A 88 1.26 9.73 -3.39
CA CYS A 88 1.02 8.41 -2.79
C CYS A 88 0.43 8.51 -1.38
N THR A 89 0.86 9.51 -0.59
CA THR A 89 0.33 9.75 0.75
C THR A 89 -1.13 10.20 0.70
N GLU A 90 -1.47 11.15 -0.17
CA GLU A 90 -2.85 11.59 -0.37
C GLU A 90 -3.78 10.45 -0.83
N ILE A 91 -3.30 9.60 -1.75
CA ILE A 91 -4.04 8.42 -2.20
C ILE A 91 -4.30 7.49 -1.01
N ALA A 92 -3.26 7.18 -0.23
CA ALA A 92 -3.35 6.28 0.90
C ALA A 92 -4.35 6.77 1.95
N LEU A 93 -4.30 8.07 2.28
CA LEU A 93 -5.25 8.71 3.21
C LEU A 93 -6.69 8.62 2.69
N LYS A 94 -6.93 8.92 1.41
CA LYS A 94 -8.28 8.78 0.81
C LYS A 94 -8.78 7.33 0.80
N CYS A 95 -7.88 6.35 0.65
CA CYS A 95 -8.24 4.94 0.66
C CYS A 95 -8.72 4.47 2.04
N VAL A 96 -8.20 5.05 3.12
CA VAL A 96 -8.56 4.71 4.51
C VAL A 96 -9.66 5.59 5.10
N GLU A 97 -10.37 6.38 4.28
CA GLU A 97 -11.54 7.14 4.71
C GLU A 97 -12.58 6.25 5.39
N ILE A 98 -13.12 6.74 6.52
CA ILE A 98 -14.17 6.04 7.27
C ILE A 98 -15.40 5.86 6.38
N ASP A 99 -15.79 6.92 5.66
CA ASP A 99 -16.85 6.85 4.68
C ASP A 99 -16.37 6.14 3.41
N ARG A 100 -16.83 4.90 3.22
CA ARG A 100 -16.52 4.07 2.04
C ARG A 100 -16.85 4.72 0.70
N HIS A 101 -17.78 5.67 0.66
CA HIS A 101 -18.17 6.38 -0.55
C HIS A 101 -17.16 7.46 -0.96
N LYS A 102 -16.35 7.96 -0.01
CA LYS A 102 -15.27 8.91 -0.28
C LYS A 102 -13.98 8.26 -0.76
N ARG A 103 -13.84 6.95 -0.53
CA ARG A 103 -12.68 6.19 -1.03
C ARG A 103 -12.67 6.22 -2.57
N PRO A 104 -11.51 6.32 -3.23
CA PRO A 104 -11.44 6.35 -4.69
C PRO A 104 -11.81 4.99 -5.32
N ASN A 105 -11.95 4.94 -6.64
CA ASN A 105 -11.98 3.68 -7.37
C ASN A 105 -10.55 3.24 -7.72
N ILE A 106 -10.33 1.95 -8.01
CA ILE A 106 -8.98 1.44 -8.29
C ILE A 106 -8.36 2.04 -9.56
N LEU A 107 -9.18 2.37 -10.56
CA LEU A 107 -8.72 3.01 -11.79
C LEU A 107 -8.22 4.42 -11.52
N ASP A 108 -8.90 5.20 -10.67
CA ASP A 108 -8.45 6.54 -10.25
C ASP A 108 -7.11 6.46 -9.53
N ILE A 109 -6.93 5.45 -8.66
CA ILE A 109 -5.68 5.20 -7.94
C ILE A 109 -4.55 4.92 -8.94
N VAL A 110 -4.76 3.98 -9.86
CA VAL A 110 -3.75 3.58 -10.85
C VAL A 110 -3.40 4.74 -11.78
N ASN A 111 -4.40 5.48 -12.27
CA ASN A 111 -4.18 6.64 -13.13
C ASN A 111 -3.34 7.70 -12.40
N LYS A 112 -3.70 8.05 -11.16
CA LYS A 112 -2.97 9.05 -10.37
C LYS A 112 -1.54 8.61 -10.04
N ILE A 113 -1.29 7.30 -9.86
CA ILE A 113 0.07 6.77 -9.68
C ILE A 113 0.85 6.87 -11.00
N ASN A 114 0.27 6.46 -12.12
CA ASN A 114 0.93 6.48 -13.43
C ASN A 114 1.33 7.91 -13.86
N GLU A 115 0.47 8.90 -13.60
CA GLU A 115 0.80 10.31 -13.80
C GLU A 115 2.07 10.70 -13.03
N THR A 116 2.29 10.12 -11.85
CA THR A 116 3.47 10.44 -11.04
C THR A 116 4.77 9.79 -11.54
N GLU A 117 4.70 8.64 -12.21
CA GLU A 117 5.87 7.99 -12.82
C GLU A 117 6.42 8.82 -13.99
N THR A 118 5.55 9.49 -14.74
CA THR A 118 5.96 10.35 -15.86
C THR A 118 6.71 11.62 -15.45
N MET A 119 6.66 12.02 -14.15
CA MET A 119 7.40 13.17 -13.65
C MET A 119 8.91 12.92 -13.55
N THR A 120 9.33 11.67 -13.43
CA THR A 120 10.74 11.27 -13.50
C THR A 120 11.05 10.87 -14.94
N GLY A 121 11.70 11.75 -15.72
CA GLY A 121 12.09 11.48 -17.12
C GLY A 121 13.05 10.30 -17.35
N LYS A 122 13.30 9.47 -16.32
CA LYS A 122 14.01 8.20 -16.39
C LYS A 122 13.18 7.15 -15.64
N PRO A 123 12.78 6.03 -16.28
CA PRO A 123 12.09 4.96 -15.57
C PRO A 123 12.98 4.42 -14.44
N TRP A 124 12.35 3.99 -13.34
CA TRP A 124 13.05 3.27 -12.28
C TRP A 124 13.90 2.14 -12.90
N PRO A 125 15.17 1.94 -12.50
CA PRO A 125 15.94 0.80 -12.97
C PRO A 125 15.15 -0.46 -12.64
N ARG A 126 14.65 -1.15 -13.67
CA ARG A 126 13.83 -2.35 -13.49
C ARG A 126 14.61 -3.32 -12.60
N VAL A 127 14.11 -3.55 -11.39
CA VAL A 127 14.64 -4.61 -10.53
C VAL A 127 14.36 -5.91 -11.28
N PRO A 128 15.36 -6.75 -11.57
CA PRO A 128 15.12 -8.04 -12.22
C PRO A 128 14.06 -8.79 -11.43
N VAL A 129 12.98 -9.19 -12.10
CA VAL A 129 11.98 -10.05 -11.48
C VAL A 129 12.70 -11.34 -11.10
N ARG A 130 12.88 -11.59 -9.80
CA ARG A 130 13.42 -12.86 -9.33
C ARG A 130 12.43 -13.93 -9.77
N GLU A 131 12.83 -14.75 -10.73
CA GLU A 131 12.01 -15.88 -11.18
C GLU A 131 11.63 -16.71 -9.96
N ARG A 132 10.33 -16.98 -9.81
CA ARG A 132 9.89 -17.90 -8.78
C ARG A 132 10.47 -19.26 -9.14
N PRO A 133 11.20 -19.93 -8.22
CA PRO A 133 11.66 -21.29 -8.48
C PRO A 133 10.45 -22.16 -8.85
N PRO A 134 10.61 -23.12 -9.79
CA PRO A 134 9.54 -24.03 -10.17
C PRO A 134 8.93 -24.66 -8.92
N ARG A 135 7.60 -24.61 -8.79
CA ARG A 135 6.92 -25.39 -7.75
C ARG A 135 7.22 -26.85 -8.03
N GLU A 136 7.85 -27.56 -7.11
CA GLU A 136 7.97 -29.02 -7.16
C GLU A 136 6.58 -29.63 -7.01
N ALA A 137 5.82 -29.63 -8.09
CA ALA A 137 4.55 -30.31 -8.19
C ALA A 137 4.81 -31.78 -8.54
N ASN A 138 5.48 -32.56 -7.68
CA ASN A 138 5.68 -34.00 -7.91
C ASN A 138 6.12 -34.86 -6.69
N LEU A 139 5.74 -34.52 -5.45
CA LEU A 139 6.05 -35.37 -4.28
C LEU A 139 4.84 -35.96 -3.55
N ILE A 140 3.59 -35.70 -3.98
CA ILE A 140 2.38 -36.22 -3.31
C ILE A 140 1.69 -37.37 -4.09
N GLN A 141 2.08 -37.65 -5.35
CA GLN A 141 1.49 -38.76 -6.13
C GLN A 141 2.20 -40.12 -5.97
N ARG A 142 3.25 -40.25 -5.16
CA ARG A 142 3.97 -41.52 -4.94
C ARG A 142 3.68 -42.22 -3.60
N ARG A 143 2.51 -41.99 -2.99
CA ARG A 143 2.07 -42.72 -1.77
C ARG A 143 0.65 -43.31 -1.83
N VAL A 144 0.04 -43.43 -3.01
CA VAL A 144 -1.33 -43.98 -3.13
C VAL A 144 -1.44 -45.19 -4.08
N TYR A 145 -0.36 -45.60 -4.75
CA TYR A 145 -0.37 -46.85 -5.55
C TYR A 145 0.94 -47.60 -5.41
N HIS A 146 1.01 -48.48 -4.41
CA HIS A 146 1.71 -49.75 -4.53
C HIS A 146 0.84 -50.82 -3.81
N PRO A 147 0.41 -51.88 -4.51
CA PRO A 147 -0.34 -52.99 -3.93
C PRO A 147 0.49 -53.82 -2.95
#